data_AF-A0A936QTK6-F1
#
_entry.id   AF-A0A936QTK6-F1
#
_cell.length_a   1.000
_cell.length_b   1.000
_cell.length_c   1.000
_cell.angle_alpha   90.00
_cell.angle_beta   90.00
_cell.angle_gamma   90.00
#
_symmetry.space_group_name_H-M   'P 1'
#
loop_
_entity.id
_entity.type
_entity.pdbx_description
1 polymer ?
#
loop_
_entity_poly.entity_id
_entity_poly.type
_entity_poly.pdbx_seq_one_letter_code
_entity_poly.pdbx_strand_id
1 'polypeptide(L)'
;MKYTLNDFKVTDRQAFIEFPELLRKNFLDNPEYGENKTLPHFLKELSAFTEDIQDYYENRKQNINADKPDWGTFADIFKVATMYE
;
A
#
# COMPACT_ATOMS: atom_id res chain seq x y z
N MET A 1 -12.20 13.84 11.52
CA MET A 1 -11.30 12.98 12.33
C MET A 1 -10.05 12.72 11.49
N LYS A 2 -8.85 13.02 12.02
CA LYS A 2 -7.59 12.66 11.33
C LYS A 2 -7.35 11.17 11.59
N TYR A 3 -7.74 10.31 10.65
CA TYR A 3 -7.25 8.94 10.67
C TYR A 3 -5.73 8.97 10.44
N THR A 4 -4.97 8.23 11.23
CA THR A 4 -3.56 7.98 10.89
C THR A 4 -3.52 6.96 9.75
N LEU A 5 -2.46 6.95 8.95
CA LEU A 5 -2.29 5.98 7.85
C LEU A 5 -2.55 4.53 8.32
N ASN A 6 -2.15 4.21 9.55
CA ASN A 6 -2.27 2.87 10.14
C ASN A 6 -3.69 2.49 10.58
N ASP A 7 -4.54 3.48 10.89
CA ASP A 7 -5.91 3.24 11.35
C ASP A 7 -6.95 3.31 10.23
N PHE A 8 -6.54 3.80 9.05
CA PHE A 8 -7.42 3.97 7.90
C PHE A 8 -7.71 2.62 7.23
N LYS A 9 -8.98 2.22 7.21
CA LYS A 9 -9.41 0.95 6.61
C LYS A 9 -9.91 1.18 5.18
N VAL A 10 -9.29 0.48 4.24
CA VAL A 10 -9.76 0.43 2.86
C VAL A 10 -10.75 -0.73 2.72
N THR A 11 -12.04 -0.41 2.64
CA THR A 11 -13.12 -1.41 2.49
C THR A 11 -13.79 -1.38 1.12
N ASP A 12 -13.57 -0.33 0.35
CA ASP A 12 -14.16 -0.13 -0.97
C ASP A 12 -13.29 0.81 -1.81
N ARG A 13 -13.72 1.04 -3.06
CA ARG A 13 -13.02 1.90 -4.01
C ARG A 13 -12.93 3.36 -3.55
N GLN A 14 -13.93 3.89 -2.86
CA GLN A 14 -13.91 5.29 -2.38
C GLN A 14 -12.87 5.46 -1.28
N ALA A 15 -12.82 4.52 -0.33
CA ALA A 15 -11.77 4.48 0.67
C ALA A 15 -10.38 4.31 0.01
N PHE A 16 -10.26 3.50 -1.05
CA PHE A 16 -9.00 3.37 -1.77
C PHE A 16 -8.59 4.66 -2.51
N ILE A 17 -9.51 5.53 -2.93
CA ILE A 17 -9.14 6.83 -3.52
C ILE A 17 -8.44 7.73 -2.50
N GLU A 18 -8.85 7.67 -1.23
CA GLU A 18 -8.26 8.47 -0.15
C GLU A 18 -6.91 7.92 0.33
N PHE A 19 -6.70 6.61 0.24
CA PHE A 19 -5.52 5.94 0.82
C PHE A 19 -4.18 6.39 0.19
N PRO A 20 -3.99 6.45 -1.15
CA PRO A 20 -2.76 6.95 -1.77
C PRO A 20 -2.43 8.39 -1.37
N GLU A 21 -3.45 9.25 -1.17
CA GLU A 21 -3.25 10.63 -0.71
C GLU A 21 -2.74 10.68 0.73
N LEU A 22 -3.28 9.83 1.61
CA LEU A 22 -2.79 9.68 2.98
C LEU A 22 -1.36 9.12 3.02
N LEU A 23 -1.05 8.15 2.15
CA LEU A 23 0.28 7.58 2.01
C LEU A 23 1.30 8.61 1.52
N ARG A 24 0.97 9.38 0.46
CA ARG A 24 1.81 10.48 -0.04
C ARG A 24 2.08 11.50 1.05
N LYS A 25 1.04 11.91 1.77
CA LYS A 25 1.16 12.87 2.87
C LYS A 25 2.05 12.33 3.98
N ASN A 26 1.94 11.05 4.33
CA ASN A 26 2.79 10.43 5.34
C ASN A 26 4.28 10.54 4.98
N PHE A 27 4.65 10.28 3.72
CA PHE A 27 6.03 10.44 3.24
C PHE A 27 6.52 11.90 3.29
N LEU A 28 5.67 12.87 2.95
CA LEU A 28 6.03 14.29 2.99
C LEU A 28 6.18 14.82 4.42
N ASP A 29 5.30 14.39 5.33
CA ASP A 29 5.29 14.84 6.73
C ASP A 29 6.38 14.16 7.58
N ASN A 30 6.95 13.03 7.11
CA ASN A 30 7.97 12.25 7.82
C ASN A 30 9.20 11.94 6.94
N PRO A 31 9.93 12.96 6.45
CA PRO A 31 11.06 12.77 5.52
C PRO A 31 12.24 11.97 6.13
N GLU A 32 12.21 11.76 7.46
CA GLU A 32 13.25 11.07 8.24
C GLU A 32 12.91 9.59 8.50
N TYR A 33 11.67 9.14 8.26
CA TYR A 33 11.23 7.77 8.50
C TYR A 33 11.54 6.86 7.29
N GLY A 34 12.64 6.10 7.40
CA GLY A 34 12.85 4.85 6.65
C GLY A 34 13.99 4.86 5.62
N GLU A 35 14.59 3.68 5.43
CA GLU A 35 15.64 3.46 4.42
C GLU A 35 15.13 3.73 2.98
N ASN A 36 13.81 3.60 2.76
CA ASN A 36 13.04 3.84 1.53
C ASN A 36 12.95 5.31 1.06
N LYS A 37 14.08 6.00 0.91
CA LYS A 37 14.11 7.42 0.53
C LYS A 37 13.75 7.71 -0.93
N THR A 38 13.56 6.68 -1.74
CA THR A 38 13.33 6.81 -3.18
C THR A 38 12.21 5.90 -3.64
N LEU A 39 11.52 6.29 -4.71
CA LEU A 39 10.49 5.48 -5.32
C LEU A 39 10.98 4.07 -5.71
N PRO A 40 12.19 3.88 -6.30
CA PRO A 40 12.73 2.54 -6.54
C PRO A 40 12.86 1.68 -5.28
N HIS A 41 13.29 2.27 -4.17
CA HIS A 41 13.44 1.50 -2.92
C HIS A 41 12.07 1.16 -2.31
N PHE A 42 11.12 2.10 -2.34
CA PHE A 42 9.74 1.83 -1.95
C PHE A 42 9.12 0.69 -2.77
N LEU A 43 9.29 0.70 -4.10
CA LEU A 43 8.79 -0.36 -4.97
C LEU A 43 9.46 -1.72 -4.69
N LYS A 44 10.74 -1.73 -4.30
CA LYS A 44 11.43 -2.95 -3.88
C LYS A 44 10.81 -3.55 -2.62
N GLU A 45 10.58 -2.73 -1.59
CA GLU A 45 9.95 -3.22 -0.36
C GLU A 45 8.49 -3.63 -0.59
N LEU A 46 7.76 -2.90 -1.44
CA LEU A 46 6.40 -3.27 -1.84
C LEU A 46 6.36 -4.64 -2.54
N SER A 47 7.34 -4.93 -3.41
CA SER A 47 7.48 -6.23 -4.07
C SER A 47 7.72 -7.34 -3.05
N ALA A 48 8.67 -7.16 -2.14
CA ALA A 48 8.97 -8.15 -1.09
C ALA A 48 7.75 -8.43 -0.22
N PHE A 49 7.05 -7.38 0.23
CA PHE A 49 5.87 -7.54 1.07
C PHE A 49 4.67 -8.15 0.33
N THR A 50 4.60 -8.03 -1.00
CA THR A 50 3.56 -8.68 -1.81
C THR A 50 3.76 -10.19 -1.84
N GLU A 51 5.01 -10.67 -1.83
CA GLU A 51 5.32 -12.10 -1.72
C GLU A 51 4.95 -12.65 -0.33
N ASP A 52 5.18 -11.87 0.73
CA ASP A 52 5.02 -12.30 2.13
C ASP A 52 3.63 -11.96 2.73
N ILE A 53 2.71 -11.33 1.99
CA ILE A 53 1.48 -10.77 2.56
C ILE A 53 0.55 -11.83 3.16
N GLN A 54 0.52 -13.04 2.60
CA GLN A 54 -0.26 -14.15 3.13
C GLN A 54 0.29 -14.59 4.49
N ASP A 55 1.60 -14.77 4.61
CA ASP A 55 2.29 -15.12 5.86
C ASP A 55 2.05 -14.05 6.93
N TYR A 56 2.03 -12.76 6.56
CA TYR A 56 1.69 -11.68 7.48
C TYR A 56 0.29 -11.88 8.10
N TYR A 57 -0.73 -12.20 7.29
CA TYR A 57 -2.09 -12.42 7.79
C TYR A 57 -2.21 -13.68 8.66
N GLU A 58 -1.48 -14.74 8.30
CA GLU A 58 -1.45 -16.00 9.06
C GLU A 58 -0.82 -15.81 10.43
N ASN A 59 0.34 -15.15 10.48
CA ASN A 59 1.06 -14.84 11.72
C ASN A 59 0.23 -13.97 12.67
N ARG A 60 -0.63 -13.10 12.11
CA ARG A 60 -1.55 -12.23 12.85
C ARG A 60 -2.91 -12.87 13.14
N LYS A 61 -3.15 -14.11 12.69
CA LYS A 61 -4.43 -14.85 12.83
C LYS A 61 -5.64 -14.06 12.29
N GLN A 62 -5.45 -13.32 11.20
CA GLN A 62 -6.48 -12.42 10.66
C GLN A 62 -7.52 -13.12 9.79
N ASN A 63 -7.33 -14.40 9.45
CA ASN A 63 -8.23 -15.19 8.60
C ASN A 63 -8.58 -14.50 7.27
N ILE A 64 -7.58 -13.85 6.66
CA ILE A 64 -7.66 -13.22 5.35
C ILE A 64 -6.93 -14.13 4.36
N ASN A 65 -7.52 -14.31 3.18
CA ASN A 65 -6.89 -15.00 2.06
C ASN A 65 -6.46 -13.94 1.04
N ALA A 66 -5.14 -13.78 0.88
CA ALA A 66 -4.52 -12.81 -0.01
C ALA A 66 -4.60 -13.20 -1.50
N ASP A 67 -5.10 -14.37 -1.87
CA ASP A 67 -5.33 -14.78 -3.26
C ASP A 67 -6.71 -14.36 -3.79
N LYS A 68 -7.60 -13.91 -2.90
CA LYS A 68 -8.93 -13.38 -3.27
C LYS A 68 -9.00 -11.93 -3.78
N PRO A 69 -8.04 -11.01 -3.57
CA PRO A 69 -8.15 -9.66 -4.10
C PRO A 69 -7.98 -9.69 -5.62
N ASP A 70 -8.58 -8.72 -6.30
CA ASP A 70 -8.39 -8.54 -7.73
C ASP A 70 -7.03 -7.84 -7.99
N TRP A 71 -5.96 -8.64 -7.98
CA TRP A 71 -4.58 -8.20 -8.22
C TRP A 71 -4.40 -7.48 -9.56
N GLY A 72 -5.21 -7.83 -10.57
CA GLY A 72 -5.17 -7.21 -11.89
C GLY A 72 -5.47 -5.71 -11.82
N THR A 73 -6.47 -5.34 -11.02
CA THR A 73 -6.84 -3.93 -10.82
C THR A 73 -5.69 -3.11 -10.22
N PHE A 74 -4.97 -3.64 -9.22
CA PHE A 74 -3.80 -2.96 -8.64
C PHE A 74 -2.67 -2.79 -9.67
N ALA A 75 -2.37 -3.85 -10.43
CA ALA A 75 -1.34 -3.81 -11.46
C ALA A 75 -1.66 -2.76 -12.53
N ASP A 76 -2.92 -2.65 -12.96
CA ASP A 76 -3.33 -1.66 -13.97
C ASP A 76 -3.25 -0.23 -13.45
N ILE A 77 -3.57 0.00 -12.17
CA ILE A 77 -3.37 1.31 -11.51
C ILE A 77 -1.90 1.72 -11.56
N PHE A 78 -0.97 0.82 -11.20
CA PHE A 78 0.47 1.12 -11.24
C PHE A 78 0.97 1.33 -12.67
N LYS A 79 0.53 0.52 -13.64
CA LYS A 79 0.91 0.69 -15.06
C LYS A 79 0.44 2.02 -15.63
N VAL A 80 -0.77 2.47 -15.31
CA VAL A 80 -1.26 3.77 -15.79
C VAL A 80 -0.51 4.90 -15.12
N ALA A 81 -0.16 4.77 -13.83
CA ALA A 81 0.60 5.80 -13.11
C ALA A 81 1.98 6.08 -13.75
N THR A 82 2.68 5.08 -14.28
CA THR A 82 3.98 5.28 -14.95
C THR A 82 3.87 6.03 -16.28
N MET A 83 2.68 6.09 -16.89
CA MET A 83 2.47 6.88 -18.11
C MET A 83 2.40 8.40 -17.83
N TYR A 84 2.24 8.78 -16.56
CA TYR A 84 2.09 10.16 -16.10
C TYR A 84 3.16 10.55 -15.06
N GLU A 85 4.25 9.78 -14.95
CA GLU A 85 5.45 10.16 -14.17
C GLU A 85 6.17 11.39 -14.75
#